data_AF-A0A835H2G3-F1
#
_entry.id   AF-A0A835H2G3-F1
#
_cell.length_a   1.000
_cell.length_b   1.000
_cell.length_c   1.000
_cell.angle_alpha   90.00
_cell.angle_beta   90.00
_cell.angle_gamma   90.00
#
_symmetry.space_group_name_H-M   'P 1'
#
loop_
_entity.id
_entity.type
_entity.pdbx_description
1 polymer ?
#
loop_
_entity_poly.entity_id
_entity_poly.type
_entity_poly.pdbx_seq_one_letter_code
_entity_poly.pdbx_strand_id
1 'polypeptide(L)'
;MLFMNVESFPALSDKITVLPGQPHVLVGAFSENGPFRPSGKVLVRNEHSWNKEANMLYLETPVGVGFSFSIQTSFETVDDKITGMSHHFEQLLIDIHQTKLFITGESYAGHYIPQLAELMIQLNKKKMLFNLKGIALGNPVLEFETDFNSRAEYF
;
A
#
# COMPACT_ATOMS: atom_id res chain seq x y z
N MET A 1 5.47 4.02 -16.05
CA MET A 1 6.45 4.34 -15.00
C MET A 1 5.70 4.39 -13.69
N LEU A 2 6.02 3.51 -12.73
CA LEU A 2 5.49 3.58 -11.37
C LEU A 2 6.32 4.63 -10.62
N PHE A 3 5.66 5.64 -10.05
CA PHE A 3 6.35 6.58 -9.16
C PHE A 3 6.37 6.00 -7.76
N MET A 4 7.57 5.80 -7.23
CA MET A 4 7.81 5.38 -5.85
C MET A 4 8.45 6.53 -5.09
N ASN A 5 7.98 6.78 -3.89
CA ASN A 5 8.78 7.46 -2.89
C ASN A 5 9.09 6.47 -1.77
N VAL A 6 10.34 5.98 -1.75
CA VAL A 6 10.90 5.25 -0.63
C VAL A 6 11.63 6.27 0.21
N GLU A 7 10.97 6.81 1.24
CA GLU A 7 11.67 7.58 2.25
C GLU A 7 12.26 6.62 3.28
N SER A 8 13.49 6.19 3.00
CA SER A 8 14.35 5.54 3.99
C SER A 8 15.25 6.60 4.62
N PHE A 9 15.12 6.80 5.93
CA PHE A 9 16.23 7.31 6.71
C PHE A 9 17.11 6.10 7.07
N PRO A 10 18.44 6.16 6.90
CA PRO A 10 19.27 4.98 7.06
C PRO A 10 19.15 4.43 8.48
N ALA A 11 18.78 3.16 8.56
CA ALA A 11 19.09 2.22 9.66
C ALA A 11 18.41 2.43 11.03
N LEU A 12 17.07 2.35 11.13
CA LEU A 12 16.43 2.06 12.43
C LEU A 12 15.48 0.86 12.49
N SER A 13 14.95 0.36 11.37
CA SER A 13 13.93 -0.69 11.41
C SER A 13 14.16 -1.78 10.37
N ASP A 14 14.14 -3.04 10.81
CA ASP A 14 14.16 -4.24 9.95
C ASP A 14 12.80 -4.54 9.32
N LYS A 15 11.90 -3.54 9.28
CA LYS A 15 10.52 -3.67 8.84
C LYS A 15 10.24 -2.74 7.68
N ILE A 16 9.47 -3.24 6.71
CA ILE A 16 8.90 -2.44 5.63
C ILE A 16 7.39 -2.52 5.74
N THR A 17 6.73 -1.36 5.69
CA THR A 17 5.29 -1.22 5.62
C THR A 17 4.91 -0.68 4.26
N VAL A 18 4.10 -1.42 3.51
CA VAL A 18 3.60 -1.01 2.20
C VAL A 18 2.15 -0.56 2.33
N LEU A 19 1.84 0.62 1.77
CA LEU A 19 0.48 1.15 1.66
C LEU A 19 0.04 1.17 0.19
N PRO A 20 -0.66 0.13 -0.31
CA PRO A 20 -1.39 0.19 -1.55
C PRO A 20 -2.79 0.77 -1.32
N GLY A 21 -3.15 1.78 -2.10
CA GLY A 21 -4.47 2.39 -2.04
C GLY A 21 -4.82 3.12 -3.34
N GLN A 22 -6.05 2.96 -3.78
CA GLN A 22 -6.66 3.90 -4.74
C GLN A 22 -7.36 5.02 -3.96
N PRO A 23 -7.63 6.19 -4.55
CA PRO A 23 -6.71 7.12 -5.21
C PRO A 23 -5.97 8.04 -4.20
N HIS A 24 -5.74 7.57 -2.97
CA HIS A 24 -5.35 8.42 -1.84
C HIS A 24 -4.01 8.07 -1.20
N VAL A 25 -3.13 7.30 -1.85
CA VAL A 25 -1.82 6.94 -1.26
C VAL A 25 -0.97 8.17 -0.94
N LEU A 26 -1.05 9.22 -1.75
CA LEU A 26 -0.40 10.50 -1.45
C LEU A 26 -1.06 11.24 -0.28
N VAL A 27 -2.36 11.02 -0.02
CA VAL A 27 -3.01 11.49 1.21
C VAL A 27 -2.43 10.75 2.42
N GLY A 28 -2.22 9.44 2.30
CA GLY A 28 -1.45 8.67 3.30
C GLY A 28 -0.08 9.27 3.60
N ALA A 29 0.68 9.55 2.55
CA ALA A 29 2.05 10.08 2.65
C ALA A 29 2.13 11.53 3.18
N PHE A 30 1.20 12.40 2.78
CA PHE A 30 1.31 13.84 3.03
C PHE A 30 0.28 14.40 4.02
N SER A 31 -0.78 13.66 4.33
CA SER A 31 -1.86 14.13 5.22
C SER A 31 -2.00 13.26 6.46
N GLU A 32 -1.70 11.97 6.37
CA GLU A 32 -1.92 11.03 7.46
C GLU A 32 -0.62 10.69 8.21
N ASN A 33 0.10 9.69 7.72
CA ASN A 33 1.11 8.96 8.48
C ASN A 33 2.53 9.06 7.92
N GLY A 34 2.72 9.78 6.81
CA GLY A 34 4.05 10.01 6.25
C GLY A 34 4.85 11.11 6.96
N PRO A 35 6.14 11.25 6.60
CA PRO A 35 7.12 12.05 7.33
C PRO A 35 6.94 13.55 7.24
N PHE A 36 6.22 14.02 6.22
CA PHE A 36 6.03 15.44 5.96
C PHE A 36 4.57 15.75 5.65
N ARG A 37 4.15 16.95 6.02
CA ARG A 37 2.84 17.51 5.69
C ARG A 37 2.99 18.81 4.89
N PRO A 38 2.17 19.04 3.85
CA PRO A 38 2.12 20.32 3.15
C PRO A 38 1.64 21.43 4.08
N SER A 39 2.36 22.57 4.07
CA SER A 39 1.95 23.81 4.72
C SER A 39 2.19 24.97 3.75
N GLY A 40 1.17 25.33 2.98
CA GLY A 40 1.30 26.30 1.88
C GLY A 40 2.29 25.81 0.81
N LYS A 41 3.43 26.49 0.67
CA LYS A 41 4.48 26.16 -0.31
C LYS A 41 5.65 25.38 0.28
N VAL A 42 5.59 25.02 1.56
CA VAL A 42 6.66 24.27 2.25
C VAL A 42 6.15 22.93 2.78
N LEU A 43 7.07 22.02 3.05
CA LEU A 43 6.81 20.78 3.76
C LEU A 43 7.24 20.95 5.22
N VAL A 44 6.37 20.58 6.16
CA VAL A 44 6.66 20.56 7.60
C VAL A 44 6.75 19.12 8.08
N ARG A 45 7.62 18.84 9.05
CA ARG A 45 7.80 17.48 9.56
C ARG A 45 6.57 17.00 10.33
N ASN A 46 6.18 15.75 10.13
CA ASN A 46 5.16 15.07 10.91
C ASN A 46 5.80 14.38 12.13
N GLU A 47 5.48 14.85 13.33
CA GLU A 47 5.97 14.26 14.58
C GLU A 47 5.36 12.88 14.89
N HIS A 48 4.28 12.50 14.22
CA HIS A 48 3.62 11.20 14.40
C HIS A 48 3.76 10.29 13.18
N SER A 49 4.79 10.52 12.37
CA SER A 49 5.06 9.71 11.18
C SER A 49 5.37 8.25 11.54
N TRP A 50 4.78 7.33 10.78
CA TRP A 50 5.04 5.89 10.89
C TRP A 50 6.47 5.52 10.48
N ASN A 51 7.13 6.39 9.70
CA ASN A 51 8.52 6.15 9.30
C ASN A 51 9.53 6.23 10.47
N LYS A 52 9.08 6.60 11.67
CA LYS A 52 9.86 6.47 12.91
C LYS A 52 10.04 5.02 13.35
N GLU A 53 9.13 4.13 12.97
CA GLU A 53 9.07 2.74 13.44
C GLU A 53 9.27 1.70 12.32
N ALA A 54 9.11 2.11 11.06
CA ALA A 54 9.22 1.25 9.88
C ALA A 54 9.78 2.01 8.67
N ASN A 55 10.35 1.31 7.71
CA ASN A 55 10.55 1.88 6.38
C ASN A 55 9.21 1.88 5.65
N MET A 56 8.78 3.04 5.16
CA MET A 56 7.47 3.19 4.54
C MET A 56 7.59 3.19 3.01
N LEU A 57 6.78 2.36 2.35
CA LEU A 57 6.61 2.36 0.90
C LEU A 57 5.16 2.73 0.56
N TYR A 58 4.99 3.89 -0.06
CA TYR A 58 3.70 4.37 -0.57
C TYR A 58 3.60 3.98 -2.05
N LEU A 59 2.60 3.16 -2.39
CA LEU A 59 2.45 2.59 -3.74
C LEU A 59 1.12 3.00 -4.38
N GLU A 60 1.20 3.84 -5.40
CA GLU A 60 0.06 4.15 -6.27
C GLU A 60 -0.16 3.03 -7.29
N THR A 61 -1.28 2.32 -7.15
CA THR A 61 -1.67 1.21 -8.03
C THR A 61 -3.19 1.23 -8.19
N PRO A 62 -3.73 0.85 -9.36
CA PRO A 62 -3.07 0.39 -10.58
C PRO A 62 -2.59 1.56 -11.47
N VAL A 63 -2.14 1.22 -12.68
CA VAL A 63 -1.94 2.20 -13.76
C VAL A 63 -3.23 3.03 -13.94
N GLY A 64 -3.07 4.35 -14.00
CA GLY A 64 -4.18 5.32 -14.07
C GLY A 64 -4.45 6.03 -12.74
N VAL A 65 -3.87 5.58 -11.63
CA VAL A 65 -3.99 6.23 -10.31
C VAL A 65 -2.81 7.16 -10.04
N GLY A 66 -3.11 8.41 -9.71
CA GLY A 66 -2.11 9.41 -9.32
C GLY A 66 -1.06 9.62 -10.41
N PHE A 67 0.20 9.33 -10.09
CA PHE A 67 1.33 9.41 -11.01
C PHE A 67 1.65 8.09 -11.72
N SER A 68 0.92 6.99 -11.47
CA SER A 68 1.15 5.71 -12.13
C SER A 68 0.57 5.69 -13.54
N PHE A 69 1.41 5.59 -14.57
CA PHE A 69 0.98 5.56 -15.99
C PHE A 69 1.68 4.46 -16.81
N SER A 70 1.04 4.03 -17.89
CA SER A 70 1.60 3.12 -18.91
C SER A 70 1.72 3.86 -20.26
N ILE A 71 2.76 3.52 -21.02
CA ILE A 71 2.96 4.01 -22.39
C ILE A 71 2.22 3.12 -23.40
N GLN A 72 1.93 1.87 -23.02
CA GLN A 72 1.13 0.94 -23.83
C GLN A 72 -0.36 1.20 -23.57
N THR A 73 -1.14 1.30 -24.66
CA THR A 73 -2.55 1.72 -24.69
C THR A 73 -3.56 0.61 -24.36
N SER A 74 -3.11 -0.63 -24.17
CA SER A 74 -3.97 -1.73 -23.74
C SER A 74 -4.20 -1.63 -22.24
N PHE A 75 -5.24 -0.89 -21.85
CA PHE A 75 -5.85 -1.05 -20.54
C PHE A 75 -6.55 -2.41 -20.52
N GLU A 76 -5.82 -3.47 -20.18
CA GLU A 76 -6.49 -4.69 -19.77
C GLU A 76 -7.39 -4.33 -18.58
N THR A 77 -8.63 -4.78 -18.61
CA THR A 77 -9.62 -4.59 -17.54
C THR A 77 -8.96 -4.85 -16.20
N VAL A 78 -8.78 -3.79 -15.42
CA VAL A 78 -8.07 -3.85 -14.16
C VAL A 78 -9.03 -4.45 -13.13
N ASP A 79 -8.86 -5.73 -12.83
CA ASP A 79 -9.55 -6.37 -11.72
C ASP A 79 -8.75 -6.22 -10.42
N ASP A 80 -9.37 -6.57 -9.29
CA ASP A 80 -8.76 -6.46 -7.96
C ASP A 80 -7.49 -7.31 -7.84
N LYS A 81 -7.41 -8.44 -8.57
CA LYS A 81 -6.21 -9.28 -8.62
C LYS A 81 -5.09 -8.60 -9.38
N ILE A 82 -5.37 -8.03 -10.55
CA ILE A 82 -4.41 -7.32 -11.40
C ILE A 82 -3.89 -6.06 -10.69
N THR A 83 -4.73 -5.38 -9.91
CA THR A 83 -4.32 -4.21 -9.09
C THR A 83 -3.30 -4.58 -8.01
N GLY A 84 -3.46 -5.74 -7.37
CA GLY A 84 -2.47 -6.27 -6.43
C GLY A 84 -1.23 -6.88 -7.10
N MET A 85 -1.35 -7.27 -8.37
CA MET A 85 -0.41 -8.17 -9.07
C MET A 85 0.23 -7.58 -10.32
N SER A 86 0.41 -6.27 -10.45
CA SER A 86 1.23 -5.81 -11.57
C SER A 86 2.58 -6.55 -11.53
N HIS A 87 3.07 -7.05 -12.67
CA HIS A 87 4.35 -7.80 -12.77
C HIS A 87 5.53 -7.03 -12.15
N HIS A 88 5.36 -5.70 -12.02
CA HIS A 88 6.27 -4.80 -11.35
C HIS A 88 6.30 -4.98 -9.82
N PHE A 89 5.21 -5.42 -9.18
CA PHE A 89 5.13 -5.63 -7.73
C PHE A 89 6.05 -6.77 -7.25
N GLU A 90 6.12 -7.87 -7.99
CA GLU A 90 7.07 -8.96 -7.69
C GLU A 90 8.52 -8.47 -7.82
N GLN A 91 8.82 -7.71 -8.86
CA GLN A 91 10.16 -7.12 -9.06
C GLN A 91 10.50 -6.08 -7.99
N LEU A 92 9.52 -5.30 -7.53
CA LEU A 92 9.67 -4.26 -6.52
C LEU A 92 10.18 -4.80 -5.19
N LEU A 93 9.81 -6.03 -4.87
CA LEU A 93 9.99 -6.62 -3.54
C LEU A 93 11.09 -7.68 -3.48
N ILE A 94 11.71 -8.01 -4.61
CA ILE A 94 12.84 -8.95 -4.68
C ILE A 94 14.01 -8.49 -3.79
N ASP A 95 14.28 -7.19 -3.75
CA ASP A 95 15.40 -6.64 -2.97
C ASP A 95 15.15 -6.63 -1.46
N ILE A 96 13.91 -6.89 -1.02
CA ILE A 96 13.52 -6.86 0.40
C ILE A 96 13.07 -8.22 0.94
N HIS A 97 13.37 -9.30 0.21
CA HIS A 97 12.89 -10.66 0.49
C HIS A 97 13.19 -11.16 1.92
N GLN A 98 14.23 -10.64 2.60
CA GLN A 98 14.57 -11.01 3.98
C GLN A 98 13.98 -10.06 5.03
N THR A 99 13.56 -8.86 4.65
CA THR A 99 13.07 -7.82 5.56
C THR A 99 11.64 -8.13 5.99
N LYS A 100 11.32 -7.92 7.28
CA LYS A 100 9.96 -8.18 7.80
C LYS A 100 8.98 -7.28 7.06
N LEU A 101 8.05 -7.88 6.33
CA LEU A 101 7.11 -7.15 5.50
C LEU A 101 5.75 -7.09 6.17
N PHE A 102 5.19 -5.89 6.23
CA PHE A 102 3.80 -5.64 6.59
C PHE A 102 3.13 -4.92 5.43
N ILE A 103 1.91 -5.32 5.10
CA ILE A 103 1.09 -4.63 4.10
C ILE A 103 -0.14 -4.05 4.78
N THR A 104 -0.37 -2.77 4.57
CA THR A 104 -1.40 -2.03 5.30
C THR A 104 -2.24 -1.22 4.33
N GLY A 105 -3.51 -0.97 4.59
CA GLY A 105 -4.32 -0.15 3.70
C GLY A 105 -5.57 0.38 4.37
N GLU A 106 -6.25 1.31 3.70
CA GLU A 106 -7.47 1.94 4.18
C GLU A 106 -8.65 1.77 3.20
N SER A 107 -9.88 1.79 3.73
CA SER A 107 -11.11 1.82 2.93
C SER A 107 -11.22 0.60 2.02
N TYR A 108 -11.32 0.79 0.70
CA TYR A 108 -11.42 -0.31 -0.26
C TYR A 108 -10.18 -1.24 -0.29
N ALA A 109 -9.07 -0.83 0.34
CA ALA A 109 -7.95 -1.73 0.58
C ALA A 109 -8.30 -2.96 1.46
N GLY A 110 -9.47 -2.95 2.12
CA GLY A 110 -10.06 -4.15 2.73
C GLY A 110 -10.25 -5.31 1.76
N HIS A 111 -10.41 -5.04 0.46
CA HIS A 111 -10.41 -6.07 -0.58
C HIS A 111 -9.00 -6.39 -1.09
N TYR A 112 -8.18 -5.36 -1.36
CA TYR A 112 -6.86 -5.52 -1.98
C TYR A 112 -5.84 -6.23 -1.08
N ILE A 113 -5.75 -5.82 0.19
CA ILE A 113 -4.71 -6.27 1.11
C ILE A 113 -4.85 -7.77 1.42
N PRO A 114 -6.04 -8.33 1.75
CA PRO A 114 -6.17 -9.76 1.98
C PRO A 114 -5.87 -10.60 0.72
N GLN A 115 -6.32 -10.16 -0.46
CA GLN A 115 -6.06 -10.86 -1.72
C GLN A 115 -4.57 -10.87 -2.06
N LEU A 116 -3.88 -9.75 -1.83
CA LEU A 116 -2.44 -9.64 -1.99
C LEU A 116 -1.69 -10.52 -0.98
N ALA A 117 -2.10 -10.52 0.29
CA ALA A 117 -1.51 -11.37 1.33
C ALA A 117 -1.61 -12.86 0.96
N GLU A 118 -2.79 -13.29 0.51
CA GLU A 118 -3.03 -14.66 0.08
C GLU A 118 -2.07 -15.04 -1.06
N LEU A 119 -1.97 -14.19 -2.09
CA LEU A 119 -1.06 -14.42 -3.19
C LEU A 119 0.40 -14.53 -2.73
N MET A 120 0.87 -13.61 -1.89
CA MET A 120 2.24 -13.65 -1.37
C MET A 120 2.54 -14.96 -0.64
N ILE A 121 1.57 -15.48 0.12
CA ILE A 121 1.67 -16.79 0.77
C ILE A 121 1.73 -17.91 -0.27
N GLN A 122 0.92 -17.87 -1.34
CA GLN A 122 0.95 -18.88 -2.41
C GLN A 122 2.27 -18.86 -3.19
N LEU A 123 2.81 -17.68 -3.47
CA LEU A 123 4.11 -17.51 -4.12
C LEU A 123 5.23 -18.05 -3.23
N ASN A 124 5.19 -17.79 -1.92
CA ASN A 124 6.12 -18.33 -0.93
C ASN A 124 6.19 -19.86 -0.90
N LYS A 125 5.09 -20.57 -1.20
CA LYS A 125 5.10 -22.04 -1.31
C LYS A 125 5.97 -22.54 -2.46
N LYS A 126 6.12 -21.76 -3.54
CA LYS A 126 6.93 -22.10 -4.70
C LYS A 126 8.37 -21.64 -4.53
N LYS A 127 8.56 -20.43 -4.02
CA LYS A 127 9.85 -19.80 -3.77
C LYS A 127 9.68 -18.82 -2.62
N MET A 128 10.53 -18.90 -1.60
CA MET A 128 10.52 -17.96 -0.46
C MET A 128 10.92 -16.55 -0.93
N LEU A 129 9.93 -15.79 -1.41
CA LEU A 129 10.08 -14.47 -2.02
C LEU A 129 9.84 -13.34 -1.02
N PHE A 130 8.98 -13.56 -0.03
CA PHE A 130 8.53 -12.51 0.89
C PHE A 130 8.60 -12.99 2.34
N ASN A 131 9.03 -12.10 3.24
CA ASN A 131 8.95 -12.33 4.68
C ASN A 131 7.73 -11.61 5.29
N LEU A 132 6.54 -11.92 4.77
CA LEU A 132 5.26 -11.33 5.21
C LEU A 132 4.98 -11.72 6.68
N LYS A 133 4.85 -10.72 7.55
CA LYS A 133 4.61 -10.89 8.99
C LYS A 133 3.20 -10.52 9.44
N GLY A 134 2.51 -9.68 8.68
CA GLY A 134 1.13 -9.32 9.01
C GLY A 134 0.53 -8.31 8.05
N ILE A 135 -0.77 -8.10 8.24
CA ILE A 135 -1.55 -7.07 7.55
C ILE A 135 -2.22 -6.16 8.57
N ALA A 136 -2.48 -4.90 8.20
CA ALA A 136 -3.32 -3.99 9.00
C ALA A 136 -4.27 -3.21 8.11
N LEU A 137 -5.51 -3.04 8.55
CA LEU A 137 -6.57 -2.39 7.80
C LEU A 137 -7.15 -1.23 8.60
N GLY A 138 -7.09 -0.01 8.06
CA GLY A 138 -7.77 1.16 8.59
C GLY A 138 -9.15 1.29 7.96
N ASN A 139 -10.21 1.33 8.78
CA ASN A 139 -11.59 1.56 8.32
C ASN A 139 -11.94 0.82 6.99
N PRO A 140 -11.70 -0.50 6.89
CA PRO A 140 -11.85 -1.19 5.62
C PRO A 140 -13.32 -1.33 5.23
N VAL A 141 -13.56 -1.36 3.92
CA VAL A 141 -14.77 -2.00 3.37
C VAL A 141 -14.42 -3.48 3.21
N LEU A 142 -15.17 -4.35 3.89
CA LEU A 142 -15.00 -5.80 3.84
C LEU A 142 -16.20 -6.46 3.16
N GLU A 143 -17.40 -5.95 3.42
CA GLU A 143 -18.63 -6.51 2.93
C GLU A 143 -19.66 -5.38 2.77
N PHE A 144 -20.02 -5.09 1.52
CA PHE A 144 -20.83 -3.93 1.18
C PHE A 144 -22.19 -3.90 1.89
N GLU A 145 -22.87 -5.04 2.04
CA GLU A 145 -24.20 -5.06 2.66
C GLU A 145 -24.12 -4.69 4.15
N THR A 146 -23.23 -5.34 4.90
CA THR A 146 -23.00 -5.09 6.33
C THR A 146 -22.45 -3.69 6.58
N ASP A 147 -21.46 -3.26 5.79
CA ASP A 147 -20.79 -1.95 5.97
C ASP A 147 -21.72 -0.77 5.63
N PHE A 148 -22.65 -0.93 4.68
CA PHE A 148 -23.64 0.11 4.39
C PHE A 148 -24.83 0.07 5.35
N ASN A 149 -25.32 -1.12 5.71
CA ASN A 149 -26.48 -1.25 6.61
C ASN A 149 -26.14 -0.80 8.04
N SER A 150 -24.94 -1.09 8.53
CA SER A 150 -24.49 -0.65 9.85
C SER A 150 -24.46 0.87 10.02
N ARG A 151 -24.40 1.65 8.94
CA ARG A 151 -24.52 3.11 9.01
C ARG A 151 -25.88 3.54 9.55
N ALA A 152 -26.96 2.85 9.18
CA ALA A 152 -28.30 3.16 9.64
C ALA A 152 -28.51 2.82 11.11
N GLU A 153 -27.77 1.85 11.65
CA GLU A 153 -27.80 1.49 13.08
C GLU A 153 -26.88 2.37 13.95
N TYR A 154 -25.87 3.00 13.33
CA TYR A 154 -24.91 3.85 14.02
C TYR A 154 -25.45 5.26 14.35
N PHE A 155 -26.39 5.77 13.54
CA PHE A 155 -27.01 7.09 13.70
C PHE A 155 -28.40 6.99 14.34
#